data_AF-A0A959PRB6-F1
#
_entry.id   AF-A0A959PRB6-F1
#
_cell.length_a   1.000
_cell.length_b   1.000
_cell.length_c   1.000
_cell.angle_alpha   90.00
_cell.angle_beta   90.00
_cell.angle_gamma   90.00
#
_symmetry.space_group_name_H-M   'P 1'
#
loop_
_entity.id
_entity.type
_entity.pdbx_description
1 polymer ?
#
loop_
_entity_poly.entity_id
_entity_poly.type
_entity_poly.pdbx_seq_one_letter_code
_entity_poly.pdbx_strand_id
1 'polypeptide(L)'
;MNNHLYTCLVMFFAGTMISCQSQRASEGNEDIAIETKDSLYTISWKGHPVMTFHVGVTQPPDGKPAHYRRSGFLHPVYTPDGQIITDGFPEDHEHQHGWFYALTRTHFRDSLIDFWNQQSDLGTVALRSLDSVSHDAVKADIYATLDHISTRFGPILEEKWHLQVLPGMDYHAFYWET
;
A
#
# COMPACT_ATOMS: atom_id res chain seq x y z
N MET A 1 -25.13 15.98 -21.26
CA MET A 1 -26.49 15.86 -20.70
C MET A 1 -26.41 16.25 -19.24
N ASN A 2 -27.13 17.30 -18.87
CA ASN A 2 -27.14 17.91 -17.54
C ASN A 2 -27.69 16.93 -16.50
N ASN A 3 -27.12 16.94 -15.29
CA ASN A 3 -27.85 16.58 -14.07
C ASN A 3 -27.40 17.51 -12.94
N HIS A 4 -28.26 18.46 -12.60
CA HIS A 4 -28.23 19.22 -11.36
C HIS A 4 -29.54 18.94 -10.60
N LEU A 5 -29.45 18.64 -9.31
CA LEU A 5 -30.50 18.85 -8.31
C LEU A 5 -29.83 19.48 -7.08
N TYR A 6 -30.04 20.78 -6.83
CA TYR A 6 -30.96 21.39 -5.83
C TYR A 6 -30.45 21.21 -4.38
N THR A 7 -30.46 22.14 -3.41
CA THR A 7 -31.04 23.47 -3.22
C THR A 7 -30.42 24.01 -1.92
N CYS A 8 -29.99 25.28 -1.87
CA CYS A 8 -29.79 25.98 -0.60
C CYS A 8 -30.46 27.35 -0.66
N LEU A 9 -31.55 27.48 0.09
CA LEU A 9 -32.27 28.70 0.37
C LEU A 9 -31.36 29.63 1.19
N VAL A 10 -30.99 30.79 0.65
CA VAL A 10 -30.26 31.83 1.40
C VAL A 10 -31.15 33.05 1.57
N MET A 11 -31.57 33.29 2.82
CA MET A 11 -32.14 34.56 3.25
C MET A 11 -31.03 35.62 3.33
N PHE A 12 -31.27 36.80 2.76
CA PHE A 12 -30.37 37.94 2.79
C PHE A 12 -30.29 38.54 4.20
N PHE A 13 -29.12 38.50 4.83
CA PHE A 13 -28.71 39.47 5.83
C PHE A 13 -27.57 40.32 5.27
N ALA A 14 -27.62 41.61 5.58
CA ALA A 14 -26.69 42.62 5.11
C ALA A 14 -25.21 42.30 5.42
N GLY A 15 -24.34 42.65 4.49
CA GLY A 15 -22.91 42.78 4.74
C GLY A 15 -22.04 41.73 4.04
N THR A 16 -21.09 42.24 3.25
CA THR A 16 -19.95 41.53 2.65
C THR A 16 -20.24 40.69 1.41
N MET A 17 -19.83 41.21 0.25
CA MET A 17 -19.71 40.44 -0.99
C MET A 17 -18.60 39.40 -0.81
N ILE A 18 -18.95 38.19 -0.39
CA ILE A 18 -18.05 37.04 -0.43
C ILE A 18 -17.98 36.60 -1.89
N SER A 19 -16.95 37.08 -2.58
CA SER A 19 -16.54 36.53 -3.87
C SER A 19 -16.00 35.12 -3.62
N CYS A 20 -16.84 34.10 -3.85
CA CYS A 20 -16.38 32.72 -3.90
C CYS A 20 -15.59 32.54 -5.20
N GLN A 21 -14.26 32.71 -5.12
CA GLN A 21 -13.38 32.32 -6.19
C GLN A 21 -13.34 30.80 -6.24
N SER A 22 -13.79 30.22 -7.35
CA SER A 22 -13.46 28.84 -7.69
C SER A 22 -11.95 28.77 -7.92
N GLN A 23 -11.20 28.39 -6.90
CA GLN A 23 -9.84 27.89 -7.10
C GLN A 23 -9.96 26.56 -7.84
N ARG A 24 -9.77 26.61 -9.16
CA ARG A 24 -9.38 25.42 -9.91
C ARG A 24 -8.08 24.96 -9.26
N ALA A 25 -8.08 23.80 -8.63
CA ALA A 25 -6.86 23.14 -8.20
C ALA A 25 -5.89 23.21 -9.39
N SER A 26 -4.65 23.64 -9.15
CA SER A 26 -3.63 23.58 -10.18
C SER A 26 -3.63 22.17 -10.74
N GLU A 27 -3.81 22.02 -12.05
CA GLU A 27 -3.33 20.84 -12.78
C GLU A 27 -1.82 20.85 -12.60
N GLY A 28 -1.36 20.39 -11.44
CA GLY A 28 0.03 20.02 -11.24
C GLY A 28 0.25 18.87 -12.20
N ASN A 29 1.04 19.13 -13.24
CA ASN A 29 1.59 18.11 -14.11
C ASN A 29 2.64 17.31 -13.32
N GLU A 30 2.21 16.72 -12.21
CA GLU A 30 3.02 15.79 -11.45
C GLU A 30 2.85 14.45 -12.15
N ASP A 31 3.90 14.07 -12.87
CA ASP A 31 3.91 12.79 -13.57
C ASP A 31 3.69 11.64 -12.57
N ILE A 32 4.07 11.80 -11.29
CA ILE A 32 3.81 10.84 -10.22
C ILE A 32 2.53 11.24 -9.47
N ALA A 33 1.65 10.27 -9.22
CA ALA A 33 0.46 10.47 -8.40
C ALA A 33 0.26 9.31 -7.42
N ILE A 34 -0.31 9.62 -6.25
CA ILE A 34 -0.65 8.66 -5.20
C ILE A 34 -2.17 8.62 -5.03
N GLU A 35 -2.77 7.46 -5.30
CA GLU A 35 -4.19 7.21 -5.03
C GLU A 35 -4.34 6.40 -3.74
N THR A 36 -5.23 6.83 -2.85
CA THR A 36 -5.60 6.08 -1.65
C THR A 36 -7.05 5.61 -1.75
N LYS A 37 -7.26 4.29 -1.74
CA LYS A 37 -8.60 3.69 -1.81
C LYS A 37 -8.62 2.38 -1.05
N ASP A 38 -9.62 2.17 -0.18
CA ASP A 38 -9.82 0.91 0.55
C ASP A 38 -8.56 0.38 1.26
N SER A 39 -7.78 1.30 1.86
CA SER A 39 -6.48 1.00 2.50
C SER A 39 -5.40 0.44 1.56
N LEU A 40 -5.52 0.74 0.26
CA LEU A 40 -4.50 0.56 -0.75
C LEU A 40 -3.90 1.91 -1.12
N TYR A 41 -2.57 1.96 -1.24
CA TYR A 41 -1.84 3.12 -1.73
C TYR A 41 -1.22 2.77 -3.09
N THR A 42 -1.77 3.31 -4.16
CA THR A 42 -1.28 3.06 -5.52
C THR A 42 -0.44 4.23 -5.98
N ILE A 43 0.83 3.96 -6.31
CA ILE A 43 1.71 4.93 -6.97
C ILE A 43 1.56 4.71 -8.47
N SER A 44 1.30 5.80 -9.19
CA SER A 44 1.20 5.82 -10.65
C SER A 44 2.16 6.83 -11.24
N TRP A 45 2.56 6.60 -12.48
CA TRP A 45 3.40 7.49 -13.27
C TRP A 45 2.81 7.70 -14.66
N LYS A 46 2.59 8.96 -15.06
CA LYS A 46 1.94 9.37 -16.31
C LYS A 46 0.61 8.65 -16.55
N GLY A 47 -0.15 8.44 -15.48
CA GLY A 47 -1.44 7.74 -15.49
C GLY A 47 -1.36 6.21 -15.53
N HIS A 48 -0.16 5.62 -15.51
CA HIS A 48 0.03 4.17 -15.46
C HIS A 48 0.41 3.70 -14.04
N PRO A 49 -0.17 2.63 -13.51
CA PRO A 49 0.18 2.13 -12.19
C PRO A 49 1.61 1.57 -12.18
N VAL A 50 2.37 1.90 -11.13
CA VAL A 50 3.73 1.39 -10.90
C VAL A 50 3.71 0.30 -9.84
N MET A 51 2.98 0.53 -8.75
CA MET A 51 2.84 -0.42 -7.66
C MET A 51 1.66 -0.07 -6.75
N THR A 52 1.18 -1.05 -5.98
CA THR A 52 0.20 -0.86 -4.91
C THR A 52 0.74 -1.41 -3.59
N PHE A 53 0.67 -0.60 -2.53
CA PHE A 53 0.98 -1.00 -1.16
C PHE A 53 -0.30 -1.31 -0.38
N HIS A 54 -0.38 -2.53 0.16
CA HIS A 54 -1.51 -3.01 0.94
C HIS A 54 -1.33 -2.67 2.43
N VAL A 55 -1.99 -1.61 2.89
CA VAL A 55 -1.90 -1.14 4.29
C VAL A 55 -2.97 -1.81 5.15
N GLY A 56 -4.17 -1.97 4.60
CA GLY A 56 -5.27 -2.67 5.26
C GLY A 56 -5.06 -4.19 5.29
N VAL A 57 -5.76 -4.86 6.20
CA VAL A 57 -5.80 -6.32 6.21
C VAL A 57 -6.54 -6.81 4.97
N THR A 58 -5.80 -7.41 4.06
CA THR A 58 -6.32 -8.12 2.89
C THR A 58 -6.83 -9.49 3.34
N GLN A 59 -8.10 -9.76 3.04
CA GLN A 59 -8.71 -11.06 3.29
C GLN A 59 -8.28 -12.05 2.21
N PRO A 60 -8.11 -13.34 2.56
CA PRO A 60 -7.90 -14.36 1.55
C PRO A 60 -9.17 -14.52 0.68
N PRO A 61 -9.04 -15.04 -0.56
CA PRO A 61 -10.19 -15.31 -1.42
C PRO A 61 -11.23 -16.22 -0.74
N ASP A 62 -12.47 -16.13 -1.19
CA ASP A 62 -13.57 -16.92 -0.63
C ASP A 62 -13.24 -18.43 -0.59
N GLY A 63 -13.50 -19.05 0.55
CA GLY A 63 -13.21 -20.47 0.77
C GLY A 63 -11.77 -20.79 1.18
N LYS A 64 -10.86 -19.80 1.19
CA LYS A 64 -9.49 -19.99 1.70
C LYS A 64 -9.41 -19.74 3.22
N PRO A 65 -8.50 -20.43 3.93
CA PRO A 65 -8.36 -20.27 5.38
C PRO A 65 -8.01 -18.85 5.82
N ALA A 66 -8.63 -18.40 6.93
CA ALA A 66 -8.41 -17.06 7.49
C ALA A 66 -6.97 -16.80 7.98
N HIS A 67 -6.14 -17.83 8.16
CA HIS A 67 -4.74 -17.67 8.54
C HIS A 67 -3.89 -17.02 7.43
N TYR A 68 -4.40 -16.97 6.19
CA TYR A 68 -3.72 -16.26 5.10
C TYR A 68 -4.01 -14.75 5.02
N ARG A 69 -4.73 -14.19 6.01
CA ARG A 69 -4.89 -12.74 6.14
C ARG A 69 -3.53 -12.06 6.25
N ARG A 70 -3.40 -10.88 5.64
CA ARG A 70 -2.10 -10.21 5.46
C ARG A 70 -2.22 -8.71 5.25
N SER A 71 -1.18 -7.98 5.60
CA SER A 71 -1.00 -6.53 5.36
C SER A 71 0.49 -6.20 5.29
N GLY A 72 0.85 -5.01 4.83
CA GLY A 72 2.24 -4.58 4.73
C GLY A 72 3.00 -5.27 3.61
N PHE A 73 2.43 -5.34 2.41
CA PHE A 73 3.08 -5.96 1.25
C PHE A 73 2.79 -5.19 -0.04
N LEU A 74 3.65 -5.34 -1.05
CA LEU A 74 3.49 -4.72 -2.36
C LEU A 74 2.91 -5.72 -3.36
N HIS A 75 1.75 -5.41 -3.91
CA HIS A 75 1.13 -6.15 -5.01
C HIS A 75 -0.05 -5.35 -5.56
N PRO A 76 -0.30 -5.33 -6.88
CA PRO A 76 0.64 -5.67 -7.94
C PRO A 76 1.82 -4.68 -8.00
N VAL A 77 2.94 -5.14 -8.57
CA VAL A 77 4.06 -4.29 -9.02
C VAL A 77 4.16 -4.46 -10.52
N TYR A 78 4.32 -3.37 -11.26
CA TYR A 78 4.27 -3.35 -12.71
C TYR A 78 5.67 -3.12 -13.32
N THR A 79 5.86 -3.56 -14.55
CA THR A 79 6.88 -3.04 -15.48
C THR A 79 6.39 -1.73 -16.14
N PRO A 80 7.29 -0.95 -16.79
CA PRO A 80 6.88 0.26 -17.52
C PRO A 80 5.87 0.01 -18.66
N ASP A 81 5.86 -1.19 -19.25
CA ASP A 81 4.89 -1.60 -20.27
C ASP A 81 3.59 -2.21 -19.68
N GLY A 82 3.45 -2.23 -18.35
CA GLY A 82 2.23 -2.58 -17.65
C GLY A 82 2.07 -4.07 -17.32
N GLN A 83 3.12 -4.88 -17.47
CA GLN A 83 3.10 -6.28 -17.04
C GLN A 83 3.24 -6.37 -15.51
N ILE A 84 2.42 -7.20 -14.86
CA ILE A 84 2.54 -7.48 -13.42
C ILE A 84 3.72 -8.44 -13.19
N ILE A 85 4.62 -8.11 -12.26
CA ILE A 85 5.81 -8.91 -11.90
C ILE A 85 5.73 -9.55 -10.50
N THR A 86 4.62 -9.33 -9.78
CA THR A 86 4.34 -9.99 -8.49
C THR A 86 3.05 -10.80 -8.56
N ASP A 87 2.97 -11.87 -7.79
CA ASP A 87 1.75 -12.65 -7.66
C ASP A 87 1.21 -12.60 -6.22
N GLY A 88 -0.08 -12.81 -6.05
CA GLY A 88 -0.76 -12.77 -4.76
C GLY A 88 -1.87 -13.81 -4.70
N PHE A 89 -1.72 -14.81 -3.83
CA PHE A 89 -2.58 -16.00 -3.76
C PHE A 89 -2.60 -16.87 -5.04
N PRO A 90 -1.44 -17.29 -5.58
CA PRO A 90 -1.44 -18.31 -6.63
C PRO A 90 -2.06 -19.62 -6.12
N GLU A 91 -2.74 -20.35 -7.01
CA GLU A 91 -3.50 -21.56 -6.66
C GLU A 91 -2.64 -22.68 -6.07
N ASP A 92 -1.37 -22.77 -6.50
CA ASP A 92 -0.42 -23.79 -6.05
C ASP A 92 0.40 -23.37 -4.81
N HIS A 93 0.41 -22.08 -4.45
CA HIS A 93 1.17 -21.53 -3.33
C HIS A 93 0.43 -20.38 -2.62
N GLU A 94 -0.69 -20.69 -1.94
CA GLU A 94 -1.60 -19.69 -1.35
C GLU A 94 -0.95 -18.71 -0.35
N HIS A 95 0.17 -19.09 0.26
CA HIS A 95 0.91 -18.24 1.19
C HIS A 95 1.70 -17.12 0.48
N GLN A 96 1.93 -17.18 -0.84
CA GLN A 96 2.62 -16.13 -1.57
C GLN A 96 1.79 -14.84 -1.66
N HIS A 97 2.44 -13.71 -1.39
CA HIS A 97 1.76 -12.41 -1.35
C HIS A 97 2.60 -11.21 -1.70
N GLY A 98 3.01 -11.15 -2.95
CA GLY A 98 3.75 -10.04 -3.50
C GLY A 98 5.10 -9.89 -2.84
N TRP A 99 5.48 -8.64 -2.59
CA TRP A 99 6.77 -8.30 -2.04
C TRP A 99 6.65 -7.87 -0.57
N PHE A 100 7.29 -8.65 0.31
CA PHE A 100 7.50 -8.38 1.73
C PHE A 100 8.71 -9.20 2.23
N TYR A 101 9.15 -8.98 3.47
CA TYR A 101 10.29 -9.69 4.03
C TYR A 101 9.88 -11.00 4.73
N ALA A 102 10.20 -12.11 4.10
CA ALA A 102 9.74 -13.45 4.45
C ALA A 102 10.83 -14.26 5.17
N LEU A 103 11.10 -13.94 6.45
CA LEU A 103 12.09 -14.68 7.23
C LEU A 103 11.61 -16.11 7.52
N THR A 104 12.24 -17.07 6.85
CA THR A 104 12.04 -18.50 7.10
C THR A 104 13.10 -19.01 8.06
N ARG A 105 12.69 -19.89 8.98
CA ARG A 105 13.60 -20.55 9.94
C ARG A 105 14.30 -19.60 10.94
N THR A 106 13.56 -18.64 11.48
CA THR A 106 14.02 -17.76 12.55
C THR A 106 14.02 -18.50 13.88
N HIS A 107 15.08 -18.33 14.69
CA HIS A 107 15.08 -18.79 16.07
C HIS A 107 14.90 -17.59 17.01
N PHE A 108 13.91 -17.68 17.90
CA PHE A 108 13.73 -16.74 18.99
C PHE A 108 13.57 -17.52 20.29
N ARG A 109 14.52 -17.33 21.21
CA ARG A 109 14.65 -18.12 22.45
C ARG A 109 14.74 -19.62 22.14
N ASP A 110 13.78 -20.40 22.63
CA ASP A 110 13.67 -21.86 22.52
C ASP A 110 12.80 -22.32 21.34
N SER A 111 12.31 -21.40 20.49
CA SER A 111 11.32 -21.72 19.46
C SER A 111 11.80 -21.41 18.04
N LEU A 112 11.47 -22.32 17.12
CA LEU A 112 11.55 -22.08 15.68
C LEU A 112 10.31 -21.28 15.25
N ILE A 113 10.51 -20.27 14.42
CA ILE A 113 9.47 -19.39 13.89
C ILE A 113 9.63 -19.30 12.38
N ASP A 114 8.49 -19.27 11.69
CA ASP A 114 8.38 -19.11 10.25
C ASP A 114 7.34 -18.03 9.97
N PHE A 115 7.76 -16.95 9.33
CA PHE A 115 6.89 -15.81 9.00
C PHE A 115 6.32 -15.88 7.57
N TRP A 116 6.74 -16.88 6.78
CA TRP A 116 6.31 -17.08 5.40
C TRP A 116 5.17 -18.10 5.31
N ASN A 117 5.33 -19.24 5.99
CA ASN A 117 4.39 -20.36 5.92
C ASN A 117 3.25 -20.19 6.93
N GLN A 118 2.29 -19.30 6.64
CA GLN A 118 1.19 -18.95 7.56
C GLN A 118 0.36 -20.17 8.03
N GLN A 119 0.26 -21.21 7.19
CA GLN A 119 -0.43 -22.46 7.54
C GLN A 119 0.24 -23.22 8.70
N SER A 120 1.54 -23.03 8.91
CA SER A 120 2.28 -23.65 10.01
C SER A 120 1.96 -23.04 11.38
N ASP A 121 1.30 -21.88 11.40
CA ASP A 121 0.89 -21.14 12.60
C ASP A 121 2.04 -20.89 13.59
N LEU A 122 3.24 -20.62 13.07
CA LEU A 122 4.43 -20.28 13.87
C LEU A 122 4.64 -18.76 13.98
N GLY A 123 4.24 -18.03 12.94
CA GLY A 123 4.29 -16.58 12.91
C GLY A 123 3.71 -16.00 11.62
N THR A 124 3.64 -14.68 11.56
CA THR A 124 3.20 -13.89 10.40
C THR A 124 3.89 -12.54 10.40
N VAL A 125 3.91 -11.88 9.25
CA VAL A 125 4.21 -10.45 9.15
C VAL A 125 2.90 -9.67 9.08
N ALA A 126 2.85 -8.50 9.71
CA ALA A 126 1.74 -7.57 9.58
C ALA A 126 2.22 -6.12 9.67
N LEU A 127 1.53 -5.21 8.98
CA LEU A 127 1.78 -3.78 9.15
C LEU A 127 1.46 -3.34 10.59
N ARG A 128 2.42 -2.66 11.24
CA ARG A 128 2.21 -1.92 12.50
C ARG A 128 1.69 -0.51 12.23
N SER A 129 2.40 0.25 11.40
CA SER A 129 2.04 1.63 11.06
C SER A 129 2.47 2.00 9.64
N LEU A 130 1.69 2.89 9.02
CA LEU A 130 2.13 3.65 7.87
C LEU A 130 2.48 5.05 8.38
N ASP A 131 3.76 5.41 8.32
CA ASP A 131 4.28 6.61 8.94
C ASP A 131 4.16 7.81 7.98
N SER A 132 4.50 7.63 6.70
CA SER A 132 4.24 8.62 5.65
C SER A 132 4.27 8.01 4.26
N VAL A 133 3.55 8.65 3.34
CA VAL A 133 3.60 8.41 1.90
C VAL A 133 3.60 9.75 1.21
N SER A 134 4.61 10.02 0.40
CA SER A 134 4.80 11.32 -0.27
C SER A 134 5.48 11.14 -1.62
N HIS A 135 5.43 12.18 -2.45
CA HIS A 135 6.18 12.21 -3.70
C HIS A 135 6.67 13.61 -4.02
N ASP A 136 7.64 13.67 -4.92
CA ASP A 136 8.06 14.86 -5.65
C ASP A 136 8.00 14.59 -7.18
N ALA A 137 8.62 15.44 -7.98
CA ALA A 137 8.62 15.30 -9.44
C ALA A 137 9.42 14.08 -9.96
N VAL A 138 10.25 13.45 -9.13
CA VAL A 138 11.21 12.40 -9.51
C VAL A 138 10.86 11.07 -8.85
N LYS A 139 10.38 11.09 -7.61
CA LYS A 139 10.18 9.86 -6.82
C LYS A 139 8.97 9.93 -5.90
N ALA A 140 8.55 8.75 -5.45
CA ALA A 140 7.69 8.58 -4.29
C ALA A 140 8.46 7.90 -3.15
N ASP A 141 8.16 8.25 -1.91
CA ASP A 141 8.72 7.64 -0.70
C ASP A 141 7.57 7.08 0.16
N ILE A 142 7.76 5.86 0.68
CA ILE A 142 6.89 5.21 1.67
C ILE A 142 7.73 4.91 2.90
N TYR A 143 7.26 5.37 4.06
CA TYR A 143 7.78 4.99 5.37
C TYR A 143 6.72 4.19 6.11
N ALA A 144 7.08 2.97 6.50
CA ALA A 144 6.18 2.04 7.16
C ALA A 144 6.92 1.22 8.20
N THR A 145 6.21 0.80 9.24
CA THR A 145 6.72 -0.13 10.23
C THR A 145 5.91 -1.42 10.18
N LEU A 146 6.59 -2.56 10.06
CA LEU A 146 6.01 -3.89 10.07
C LEU A 146 6.46 -4.66 11.31
N ASP A 147 5.63 -5.61 11.71
CA ASP A 147 5.90 -6.55 12.77
C ASP A 147 6.05 -7.96 12.26
N HIS A 148 7.13 -8.61 12.70
CA HIS A 148 7.31 -10.05 12.66
C HIS A 148 6.73 -10.62 13.95
N ILE A 149 5.54 -11.21 13.84
CA ILE A 149 4.71 -11.66 14.96
C ILE A 149 4.83 -13.16 15.11
N SER A 150 5.38 -13.61 16.23
CA SER A 150 5.31 -15.01 16.65
C SER A 150 3.92 -15.33 17.20
N THR A 151 3.33 -16.45 16.80
CA THR A 151 2.07 -16.94 17.40
C THR A 151 2.22 -17.16 18.92
N ARG A 152 3.42 -17.57 19.37
CA ARG A 152 3.69 -17.86 20.79
C ARG A 152 4.03 -16.60 21.61
N PHE A 153 4.80 -15.68 21.04
CA PHE A 153 5.41 -14.59 21.80
C PHE A 153 4.91 -13.19 21.43
N GLY A 154 4.02 -13.07 20.45
CA GLY A 154 3.61 -11.78 19.88
C GLY A 154 4.71 -11.18 18.99
N PRO A 155 4.72 -9.85 18.80
CA PRO A 155 5.76 -9.18 18.02
C PRO A 155 7.16 -9.42 18.59
N ILE A 156 8.08 -9.92 17.76
CA ILE A 156 9.47 -10.23 18.17
C ILE A 156 10.55 -9.49 17.37
N LEU A 157 10.18 -8.92 16.22
CA LEU A 157 11.06 -8.07 15.42
C LEU A 157 10.22 -6.95 14.78
N GLU A 158 10.68 -5.73 14.96
CA GLU A 158 10.19 -4.54 14.26
C GLU A 158 11.05 -4.30 13.02
N GLU A 159 10.39 -4.11 11.89
CA GLU A 159 11.02 -3.84 10.59
C GLU A 159 10.57 -2.45 10.10
N LYS A 160 11.50 -1.53 9.84
CA LYS A 160 11.19 -0.17 9.40
C LYS A 160 11.55 0.01 7.96
N TRP A 161 10.56 0.18 7.11
CA TRP A 161 10.77 0.41 5.68
C TRP A 161 10.97 1.88 5.39
N HIS A 162 11.96 2.14 4.56
CA HIS A 162 11.97 3.26 3.64
C HIS A 162 12.02 2.71 2.22
N LEU A 163 10.91 2.84 1.50
CA LEU A 163 10.81 2.45 0.10
C LEU A 163 10.78 3.70 -0.78
N GLN A 164 11.77 3.83 -1.68
CA GLN A 164 11.77 4.85 -2.72
C GLN A 164 11.39 4.23 -4.05
N VAL A 165 10.42 4.83 -4.73
CA VAL A 165 9.94 4.42 -6.05
C VAL A 165 10.31 5.50 -7.05
N LEU A 166 11.15 5.15 -8.02
CA LEU A 166 11.58 6.03 -9.11
C LEU A 166 11.06 5.44 -10.43
N PRO A 167 9.92 5.93 -10.94
CA PRO A 167 9.42 5.47 -12.23
C PRO A 167 10.32 5.92 -13.39
N GLY A 168 10.48 5.09 -14.41
CA GLY A 168 11.25 5.41 -15.60
C GLY A 168 10.66 4.74 -16.84
N MET A 169 11.08 5.19 -18.02
CA MET A 169 10.61 4.65 -19.30
C MET A 169 11.09 3.22 -19.54
N ASP A 170 12.34 2.93 -19.20
CA ASP A 170 12.96 1.61 -19.45
C ASP A 170 12.80 0.66 -18.27
N TYR A 171 12.80 1.19 -17.05
CA TYR A 171 12.59 0.44 -15.81
C TYR A 171 12.07 1.37 -14.71
N HIS A 172 11.34 0.78 -13.75
CA HIS A 172 11.10 1.39 -12.45
C HIS A 172 12.21 0.94 -11.49
N ALA A 173 12.76 1.86 -10.70
CA ALA A 173 13.72 1.52 -9.65
C ALA A 173 13.05 1.60 -8.28
N PHE A 174 13.31 0.59 -7.45
CA PHE A 174 12.82 0.49 -6.08
C PHE A 174 14.02 0.38 -5.15
N TYR A 175 14.25 1.40 -4.31
CA TYR A 175 15.25 1.34 -3.24
C TYR A 175 14.53 0.99 -1.95
N TRP A 176 14.88 -0.14 -1.35
CA TRP A 176 14.25 -0.64 -0.14
C TRP A 176 15.28 -0.75 0.98
N GLU A 177 15.13 0.13 1.96
CA GLU A 177 15.93 0.12 3.19
C GLU A 177 15.06 -0.43 4.34
N THR A 178 15.65 -1.29 5.16
CA THR A 178 15.02 -1.98 6.29
C THR A 178 15.94 -2.06 7.51
#